data_AF-A0A654G405-F1
#
_entry.id   AF-A0A654G405-F1
#
_cell.length_a   1.000
_cell.length_b   1.000
_cell.length_c   1.000
_cell.angle_alpha   90.00
_cell.angle_beta   90.00
_cell.angle_gamma   90.00
#
_symmetry.space_group_name_H-M   'P 1'
#
loop_
_entity.id
_entity.type
_entity.pdbx_description
1 polymer ?
#
loop_
_entity_poly.entity_id
_entity_poly.type
_entity_poly.pdbx_seq_one_letter_code
_entity_poly.pdbx_strand_id
1 'polypeptide(L)'
;METNLKIYLVSSTDSSEFTHLKWSFTRSTIIALDAEWKPQHSNTSSFPTVTLLQVACRLSHATDVSDVFLIDLSSIHLPSVWELLNDMFVSPDVLKLGFRFKQDLVYLSSTFTQHGCEGGFQEVKQYLDITSIYNYLQHKRFGRKAPKDIKSLAAICKEMLDISLSKELQCSDWSYRPLTEEQKLYAATDAHCLLQIFDVFEAHLVEGITVQDLRVINVGLQEILTESDYSSKIVTVKLCKATDVIRSMSENGQNIANGVVPRKTTLNTMPMDENLLKIVRKFGERILLKESDLLPKKLKKKTRRRVASSTMNTNKQLVCSADWQGPPPWDSSLGGDGCPKFLLDVMVEGLAKHLRCVGIDAAIPHSKKPDSRELLDQAFKENRVLLTRDTKLLRHQDLAKHQIYRVKSLLKNEQLLEVIETFQLKISGNQLMSRCTKCNGKFIQKPLSIEEAIEAAKGFQRIPNCLFNKNLEFWQCMNCHQLYWEGTQYHNAVQKFMEVCKLSE
;
A
#
# COMPACT_ATOMS: atom_id res chain seq x y z
N MET A 1 6.59 -22.39 -1.28
CA MET A 1 5.65 -23.16 -2.09
C MET A 1 5.44 -22.38 -3.37
N GLU A 2 5.93 -22.89 -4.50
CA GLU A 2 5.54 -22.39 -5.82
C GLU A 2 4.09 -22.84 -6.04
N THR A 3 3.14 -22.03 -5.59
CA THR A 3 1.76 -22.13 -6.06
C THR A 3 1.79 -21.87 -7.56
N ASN A 4 1.35 -22.84 -8.36
CA ASN A 4 1.33 -22.77 -9.82
C ASN A 4 0.24 -21.78 -10.26
N LEU A 5 0.50 -20.49 -10.02
CA LEU A 5 -0.43 -19.39 -10.25
C LEU A 5 -0.60 -19.20 -11.76
N LYS A 6 -1.82 -19.37 -12.28
CA LYS A 6 -2.09 -19.13 -13.69
C LYS A 6 -2.34 -17.65 -13.92
N ILE A 7 -1.37 -17.00 -14.56
CA ILE A 7 -1.40 -15.57 -14.85
C ILE A 7 -1.71 -15.36 -16.33
N TYR A 8 -2.76 -14.59 -16.60
CA TYR A 8 -3.21 -14.26 -17.96
C TYR A 8 -3.11 -12.75 -18.18
N LEU A 9 -2.29 -12.31 -19.15
CA LEU A 9 -2.21 -10.91 -19.54
C LEU A 9 -3.27 -10.61 -20.61
N VAL A 10 -4.18 -9.68 -20.32
CA VAL A 10 -5.29 -9.31 -21.20
C VAL A 10 -5.03 -7.93 -21.79
N SER A 11 -4.58 -7.87 -23.05
CA SER A 11 -4.20 -6.62 -23.72
C SER A 11 -5.09 -6.25 -24.92
N SER A 12 -5.99 -7.14 -25.35
CA SER A 12 -6.92 -6.91 -26.46
C SER A 12 -8.23 -7.67 -26.24
N THR A 13 -9.35 -7.13 -26.75
CA THR A 13 -10.66 -7.79 -26.69
C THR A 13 -10.80 -8.99 -27.64
N ASP A 14 -9.88 -9.14 -28.58
CA ASP A 14 -9.87 -10.25 -29.55
C ASP A 14 -9.01 -11.43 -29.08
N SER A 15 -8.39 -11.33 -27.91
CA SER A 15 -7.47 -12.34 -27.40
C SER A 15 -8.20 -13.53 -26.75
N SER A 16 -7.55 -14.69 -26.73
CA SER A 16 -8.06 -15.87 -26.02
C SER A 16 -8.13 -15.62 -24.51
N GLU A 17 -7.21 -14.83 -23.97
CA GLU A 17 -7.18 -14.41 -22.57
C GLU A 17 -8.38 -13.52 -22.22
N PHE A 18 -8.81 -12.61 -23.10
CA PHE A 18 -10.03 -11.83 -22.89
C PHE A 18 -11.29 -12.71 -22.95
N THR A 19 -11.30 -13.69 -23.85
CA THR A 19 -12.39 -14.69 -23.88
C THR A 19 -12.42 -15.50 -22.59
N HIS A 20 -11.26 -15.89 -22.08
CA HIS A 20 -11.13 -16.58 -20.80
C HIS A 20 -11.58 -15.70 -19.64
N LEU A 21 -11.20 -14.41 -19.60
CA LEU A 21 -11.66 -13.44 -18.60
C LEU A 21 -13.19 -13.37 -18.54
N LYS A 22 -13.86 -13.20 -19.70
CA LYS A 22 -15.32 -13.17 -19.78
C LYS A 22 -15.94 -14.47 -19.24
N TRP A 23 -15.39 -15.61 -19.64
CA TRP A 23 -15.85 -16.91 -19.15
C TRP A 23 -15.70 -17.02 -17.63
N SER A 24 -14.55 -16.62 -17.09
CA SER A 24 -14.28 -16.66 -15.65
C SER A 24 -15.22 -15.74 -14.86
N PHE A 25 -15.58 -14.57 -15.38
CA PHE A 25 -16.57 -13.68 -14.74
C PHE A 25 -17.95 -14.31 -14.62
N THR A 26 -18.38 -15.13 -15.59
CA THR A 26 -19.68 -15.82 -15.51
C THR A 26 -19.69 -16.97 -14.51
N ARG A 27 -18.52 -17.51 -14.14
CA ARG A 27 -18.37 -18.72 -13.31
C ARG A 27 -17.85 -18.46 -11.90
N SER A 28 -17.37 -17.24 -11.64
CA SER A 28 -16.78 -16.85 -10.36
C SER A 28 -17.84 -16.24 -9.45
N THR A 29 -17.90 -16.74 -8.23
CA THR A 29 -18.75 -16.18 -7.16
C THR A 29 -17.96 -15.23 -6.27
N ILE A 30 -16.62 -15.30 -6.29
CA ILE A 30 -15.71 -14.44 -5.56
C ILE A 30 -14.63 -13.93 -6.52
N ILE A 31 -14.41 -12.62 -6.51
CA ILE A 31 -13.38 -11.94 -7.31
C ILE A 31 -12.58 -11.03 -6.38
N ALA A 32 -11.26 -11.13 -6.44
CA ALA A 32 -10.34 -10.23 -5.75
C ALA A 32 -9.74 -9.21 -6.70
N LEU A 33 -9.67 -7.96 -6.24
CA LEU A 33 -9.33 -6.80 -7.05
C LEU A 33 -8.16 -6.02 -6.45
N ASP A 34 -7.26 -5.61 -7.32
CA ASP A 34 -6.23 -4.61 -7.04
C ASP A 34 -5.97 -3.76 -8.30
N ALA A 35 -5.21 -2.67 -8.19
CA ALA A 35 -4.84 -1.88 -9.36
C ALA A 35 -3.43 -1.27 -9.24
N GLU A 36 -2.75 -1.10 -10.38
CA GLU A 36 -1.43 -0.47 -10.44
C GLU A 36 -1.41 0.73 -11.39
N TRP A 37 -0.70 1.78 -10.97
CA TRP A 37 -0.54 3.03 -11.71
C TRP A 37 0.87 3.58 -11.53
N LYS A 38 1.30 4.40 -12.49
CA LYS A 38 2.55 5.15 -12.36
C LYS A 38 2.43 6.17 -11.23
N PRO A 39 3.37 6.21 -10.27
CA PRO A 39 3.40 7.26 -9.26
C PRO A 39 3.52 8.65 -9.92
N GLN A 40 2.56 9.55 -9.66
CA GLN A 40 2.60 10.92 -10.17
C GLN A 40 3.27 11.88 -9.19
N HIS A 41 4.02 12.84 -9.71
CA HIS A 41 4.59 13.94 -8.92
C HIS A 41 3.47 14.92 -8.50
N SER A 42 3.64 15.54 -7.33
CA SER A 42 2.64 16.37 -6.63
C SER A 42 2.17 17.64 -7.35
N ASN A 43 2.64 17.90 -8.58
CA ASN A 43 2.31 19.11 -9.36
C ASN A 43 1.22 18.88 -10.41
N THR A 44 0.72 17.65 -10.57
CA THR A 44 -0.35 17.35 -11.52
C THR A 44 -1.73 17.58 -10.88
N SER A 45 -2.62 18.25 -11.62
CA SER A 45 -3.98 18.52 -11.17
C SER A 45 -4.96 17.39 -11.50
N SER A 46 -4.48 16.31 -12.10
CA SER A 46 -5.25 15.12 -12.48
C SER A 46 -4.96 13.95 -11.54
N PHE A 47 -5.85 12.96 -11.52
CA PHE A 47 -5.57 11.70 -10.85
C PHE A 47 -4.55 10.85 -11.63
N PRO A 48 -3.86 9.92 -10.95
CA PRO A 48 -3.06 8.89 -11.61
C PRO A 48 -3.89 8.08 -12.61
N THR A 49 -3.30 7.85 -13.78
CA THR A 49 -3.86 6.94 -14.78
C THR A 49 -3.52 5.51 -14.38
N VAL A 50 -4.54 4.69 -14.23
CA VAL A 50 -4.38 3.26 -13.93
C VAL A 50 -3.92 2.53 -15.18
N THR A 51 -2.83 1.79 -15.06
CA THR A 51 -2.18 1.09 -16.18
C THR A 51 -2.43 -0.41 -16.17
N LEU A 52 -2.77 -0.98 -15.01
CA LEU A 52 -3.04 -2.40 -14.84
C LEU A 52 -4.16 -2.60 -13.82
N LEU A 53 -5.12 -3.47 -14.13
CA LEU A 53 -6.15 -3.92 -13.18
C LEU A 53 -5.97 -5.42 -12.96
N GLN A 54 -5.78 -5.83 -11.71
CA GLN A 54 -5.63 -7.23 -11.36
C GLN A 54 -6.95 -7.82 -10.90
N VAL A 55 -7.29 -8.99 -11.45
CA VAL A 55 -8.54 -9.67 -11.16
C VAL A 55 -8.26 -11.15 -10.91
N ALA A 56 -8.29 -11.56 -9.65
CA ALA A 56 -8.15 -12.97 -9.26
C ALA A 56 -9.54 -13.59 -9.07
N CYS A 57 -9.82 -14.65 -9.82
CA CYS A 57 -11.12 -15.30 -9.89
C CYS A 57 -11.12 -16.62 -9.11
N ARG A 58 -12.12 -16.83 -8.23
CA ARG A 58 -12.42 -18.14 -7.65
C ARG A 58 -13.61 -18.77 -8.36
N LEU A 59 -13.35 -19.83 -9.11
CA LEU A 59 -14.37 -20.60 -9.81
C LEU A 59 -15.16 -21.47 -8.82
N SER A 60 -16.49 -21.49 -8.96
CA SER A 60 -17.43 -22.21 -8.07
C SER A 60 -17.22 -23.73 -7.94
N HIS A 61 -16.46 -24.36 -8.85
CA HIS A 61 -16.29 -25.82 -8.93
C HIS A 61 -14.83 -26.29 -9.05
N ALA A 62 -13.85 -25.40 -8.98
CA ALA A 62 -12.43 -25.77 -9.06
C ALA A 62 -11.82 -25.71 -7.67
N THR A 63 -11.30 -26.82 -7.16
CA THR A 63 -10.79 -26.93 -5.79
C THR A 63 -9.43 -26.30 -5.58
N ASP A 64 -8.62 -26.07 -6.63
CA ASP A 64 -7.19 -25.78 -6.42
C ASP A 64 -6.56 -24.71 -7.34
N VAL A 65 -7.31 -24.11 -8.28
CA VAL A 65 -6.73 -23.17 -9.24
C VAL A 65 -7.53 -21.87 -9.29
N SER A 66 -6.91 -20.79 -8.82
CA SER A 66 -7.38 -19.43 -9.06
C SER A 66 -6.71 -18.87 -10.30
N ASP A 67 -7.51 -18.43 -11.27
CA ASP A 67 -7.00 -17.73 -12.44
C ASP A 67 -6.84 -16.25 -12.09
N VAL A 68 -5.68 -15.69 -12.42
CA VAL A 68 -5.39 -14.28 -12.20
C VAL A 68 -5.21 -13.58 -13.54
N PHE A 69 -6.04 -12.58 -13.78
CA PHE A 69 -6.02 -11.79 -14.99
C PHE A 69 -5.37 -10.43 -14.70
N LEU A 70 -4.39 -10.08 -15.52
CA LEU A 70 -3.74 -8.78 -15.53
C LEU A 70 -4.28 -8.02 -16.74
N ILE A 71 -5.24 -7.13 -16.53
CA ILE A 71 -5.88 -6.38 -17.61
C ILE A 71 -5.03 -5.14 -17.90
N ASP A 72 -4.36 -5.14 -19.05
CA ASP A 72 -3.48 -4.07 -19.49
C ASP A 72 -4.30 -2.88 -20.03
N LEU A 73 -4.66 -1.98 -19.12
CA LEU A 73 -5.44 -0.77 -19.42
C LEU A 73 -4.69 0.24 -20.30
N SER A 74 -3.38 0.08 -20.48
CA SER A 74 -2.60 0.91 -21.41
C SER A 74 -2.65 0.41 -22.85
N SER A 75 -2.97 -0.86 -23.06
CA SER A 75 -2.99 -1.50 -24.38
C SER A 75 -4.41 -1.76 -24.88
N ILE A 76 -5.33 -2.15 -23.98
CA ILE A 76 -6.72 -2.47 -24.33
C ILE A 76 -7.55 -1.21 -24.54
N HIS A 77 -8.45 -1.23 -25.52
CA HIS A 77 -9.36 -0.11 -25.77
C HIS A 77 -10.40 0.00 -24.64
N LEU A 78 -10.29 1.01 -23.77
CA LEU A 78 -11.10 1.10 -22.54
C LEU A 78 -12.63 1.08 -22.76
N PRO A 79 -13.20 1.78 -23.76
CA PRO A 79 -14.64 1.70 -24.02
C PRO A 79 -15.16 0.30 -24.33
N SER A 80 -14.34 -0.59 -24.92
CA SER A 80 -14.79 -1.94 -25.26
C SER A 80 -14.79 -2.91 -24.07
N VAL A 81 -14.16 -2.55 -22.95
CA VAL A 81 -14.14 -3.37 -21.72
C VAL A 81 -14.91 -2.75 -20.55
N TRP A 82 -15.30 -1.47 -20.66
CA TRP A 82 -15.98 -0.77 -19.58
C TRP A 82 -17.26 -1.45 -19.12
N GLU A 83 -18.13 -1.86 -20.06
CA GLU A 83 -19.42 -2.49 -19.72
C GLU A 83 -19.22 -3.82 -18.99
N LEU A 84 -18.27 -4.66 -19.47
CA LEU A 84 -17.91 -5.92 -18.82
C LEU A 84 -17.44 -5.72 -17.38
N LEU A 85 -16.52 -4.77 -17.16
CA LEU A 85 -15.99 -4.48 -15.83
C LEU A 85 -17.05 -3.87 -14.92
N ASN A 86 -17.87 -2.97 -15.45
CA ASN A 86 -18.95 -2.34 -14.70
C ASN A 86 -19.99 -3.39 -14.26
N ASP A 87 -20.39 -4.28 -15.17
CA ASP A 87 -21.32 -5.37 -14.86
C ASP A 87 -20.78 -6.28 -13.74
N MET A 88 -19.47 -6.59 -13.75
CA MET A 88 -18.82 -7.33 -12.66
C MET A 88 -18.84 -6.55 -11.33
N PHE A 89 -18.51 -5.25 -11.35
CA PHE A 89 -18.53 -4.42 -10.14
C PHE A 89 -19.93 -4.29 -9.53
N VAL A 90 -20.98 -4.15 -10.35
CA VAL A 90 -22.36 -3.97 -9.87
C VAL A 90 -23.16 -5.27 -9.74
N SER A 91 -22.58 -6.42 -10.11
CA SER A 91 -23.27 -7.71 -9.98
C SER A 91 -23.55 -8.03 -8.49
N PRO A 92 -24.79 -8.39 -8.15
CA PRO A 92 -25.15 -8.83 -6.80
C PRO A 92 -24.75 -10.29 -6.51
N ASP A 93 -24.36 -11.04 -7.54
CA ASP A 93 -24.05 -12.48 -7.46
C ASP A 93 -22.55 -12.75 -7.27
N VAL A 94 -21.73 -11.70 -7.29
CA VAL A 94 -20.28 -11.81 -7.15
C VAL A 94 -19.82 -10.99 -5.95
N LEU A 95 -19.19 -11.65 -4.97
CA LEU A 95 -18.49 -10.98 -3.88
C LEU A 95 -17.16 -10.42 -4.40
N LYS A 96 -16.94 -9.11 -4.23
CA LYS A 96 -15.68 -8.45 -4.56
C LYS A 96 -14.83 -8.26 -3.31
N LEU A 97 -13.60 -8.77 -3.33
CA LEU A 97 -12.60 -8.57 -2.30
C LEU A 97 -11.63 -7.47 -2.73
N GLY A 98 -11.20 -6.65 -1.78
CA GLY A 98 -10.15 -5.66 -2.02
C GLY A 98 -9.51 -5.21 -0.72
N PHE A 99 -8.40 -4.49 -0.83
CA PHE A 99 -7.75 -3.85 0.32
C PHE A 99 -7.83 -2.33 0.17
N ARG A 100 -8.81 -1.70 0.83
CA ARG A 100 -9.07 -0.24 0.72
C ARG A 100 -9.34 0.24 -0.71
N PHE A 101 -10.05 -0.59 -1.46
CA PHE A 101 -10.23 -0.48 -2.92
C PHE A 101 -10.94 0.80 -3.40
N LYS A 102 -11.55 1.58 -2.49
CA LYS A 102 -12.21 2.84 -2.85
C LYS A 102 -11.25 3.80 -3.56
N GLN A 103 -9.98 3.87 -3.16
CA GLN A 103 -9.02 4.77 -3.78
C GLN A 103 -8.69 4.33 -5.21
N ASP A 104 -8.52 3.04 -5.41
CA ASP A 104 -8.28 2.39 -6.71
C ASP A 104 -9.45 2.62 -7.65
N LEU A 105 -10.68 2.45 -7.15
CA LEU A 105 -11.91 2.71 -7.90
C LEU A 105 -12.01 4.18 -8.36
N VAL A 106 -11.58 5.15 -7.55
CA VAL A 106 -11.53 6.57 -7.96
C VAL A 106 -10.59 6.77 -9.14
N TYR A 107 -9.38 6.18 -9.09
CA TYR A 107 -8.40 6.31 -10.16
C TYR A 107 -8.84 5.56 -11.42
N LEU A 108 -9.42 4.36 -11.28
CA LEU A 108 -10.02 3.61 -12.37
C LEU A 108 -11.15 4.41 -13.04
N SER A 109 -12.09 4.92 -12.25
CA SER A 109 -13.21 5.72 -12.75
C SER A 109 -12.73 6.97 -13.49
N SER A 110 -11.74 7.69 -12.93
CA SER A 110 -11.10 8.82 -13.61
C SER A 110 -10.41 8.41 -14.92
N THR A 111 -9.70 7.27 -14.93
CA THR A 111 -9.00 6.75 -16.11
C THR A 111 -9.98 6.46 -17.24
N PHE A 112 -11.07 5.74 -16.97
CA PHE A 112 -12.09 5.42 -17.97
C PHE A 112 -12.84 6.66 -18.46
N THR A 113 -13.15 7.61 -17.55
CA THR A 113 -13.80 8.88 -17.92
C THR A 113 -12.94 9.70 -18.88
N GLN A 114 -11.63 9.75 -18.67
CA GLN A 114 -10.69 10.44 -19.56
C GLN A 114 -10.60 9.80 -20.96
N HIS A 115 -10.99 8.54 -21.09
CA HIS A 115 -10.95 7.77 -22.35
C HIS A 115 -12.36 7.57 -22.95
N GLY A 116 -13.30 8.48 -22.68
CA GLY A 116 -14.61 8.51 -23.34
C GLY A 116 -15.68 7.60 -22.74
N CYS A 117 -15.43 6.97 -21.58
CA CYS A 117 -16.45 6.23 -20.85
C CYS A 117 -17.17 7.17 -19.88
N GLU A 118 -18.20 7.87 -20.36
CA GLU A 118 -18.95 8.86 -19.56
C GLU A 118 -19.44 8.26 -18.23
N GLY A 119 -19.13 8.95 -17.13
CA GLY A 119 -19.51 8.52 -15.79
C GLY A 119 -18.62 7.43 -15.18
N GLY A 120 -17.61 6.90 -15.87
CA GLY A 120 -16.62 5.98 -15.29
C GLY A 120 -17.25 4.82 -14.51
N PHE A 121 -16.70 4.49 -13.34
CA PHE A 121 -17.29 3.54 -12.40
C PHE A 121 -17.83 4.30 -11.18
N GLN A 122 -19.08 4.03 -10.78
CA GLN A 122 -19.75 4.73 -9.68
C GLN A 122 -19.89 3.87 -8.42
N GLU A 123 -19.88 2.55 -8.60
CA GLU A 123 -20.33 1.64 -7.57
C GLU A 123 -19.65 0.27 -7.66
N VAL A 124 -19.38 -0.31 -6.48
CA VAL A 124 -19.10 -1.75 -6.34
C VAL A 124 -20.07 -2.32 -5.31
N LYS A 125 -20.91 -3.28 -5.72
CA LYS A 125 -21.85 -4.00 -4.84
C LYS A 125 -21.19 -5.23 -4.23
N GLN A 126 -21.69 -5.72 -3.10
CA GLN A 126 -21.18 -6.94 -2.47
C GLN A 126 -19.66 -6.90 -2.30
N TYR A 127 -19.15 -5.82 -1.71
CA TYR A 127 -17.72 -5.63 -1.48
C TYR A 127 -17.33 -6.05 -0.07
N LEU A 128 -16.14 -6.60 0.13
CA LEU A 128 -15.62 -6.89 1.46
C LEU A 128 -14.15 -6.46 1.55
N ASP A 129 -13.86 -5.53 2.46
CA ASP A 129 -12.50 -5.05 2.70
C ASP A 129 -11.72 -6.05 3.56
N ILE A 130 -10.52 -6.42 3.12
CA ILE A 130 -9.59 -7.27 3.88
C ILE A 130 -9.30 -6.70 5.29
N THR A 131 -9.31 -5.37 5.43
CA THR A 131 -9.16 -4.70 6.74
C THR A 131 -10.32 -5.06 7.68
N SER A 132 -11.55 -5.13 7.18
CA SER A 132 -12.75 -5.49 7.94
C SER A 132 -12.68 -6.96 8.38
N ILE A 133 -12.26 -7.87 7.49
CA ILE A 133 -11.99 -9.28 7.81
C ILE A 133 -10.95 -9.40 8.93
N TYR A 134 -9.80 -8.76 8.75
CA TYR A 134 -8.70 -8.82 9.70
C TYR A 134 -9.14 -8.32 11.07
N ASN A 135 -9.77 -7.14 11.14
CA ASN A 135 -10.23 -6.55 12.40
C ASN A 135 -11.22 -7.44 13.15
N TYR A 136 -12.14 -8.09 12.42
CA TYR A 136 -13.09 -9.03 13.01
C TYR A 136 -12.37 -10.23 13.64
N LEU A 137 -11.43 -10.85 12.90
CA LEU A 137 -10.66 -11.99 13.39
C LEU A 137 -9.81 -11.61 14.61
N GLN A 138 -9.17 -10.43 14.60
CA GLN A 138 -8.40 -9.95 15.76
C GLN A 138 -9.27 -9.68 16.99
N HIS A 139 -10.46 -9.11 16.80
CA HIS A 139 -11.40 -8.88 17.91
C HIS A 139 -11.84 -10.20 18.55
N LYS A 140 -12.17 -11.21 17.73
CA LYS A 140 -12.45 -12.56 18.22
C LYS A 140 -11.24 -13.21 18.91
N ARG A 141 -10.02 -13.00 18.39
CA ARG A 141 -8.79 -13.62 18.90
C ARG A 141 -8.36 -13.07 20.27
N PHE A 142 -8.47 -11.76 20.48
CA PHE A 142 -7.87 -11.11 21.64
C PHE A 142 -8.87 -10.44 22.57
N GLY A 143 -10.17 -10.39 22.24
CA GLY A 143 -11.20 -9.74 23.06
C GLY A 143 -10.96 -8.25 23.33
N ARG A 144 -10.00 -7.63 22.62
CA ARG A 144 -9.61 -6.22 22.75
C ARG A 144 -10.15 -5.45 21.56
N LYS A 145 -10.48 -4.16 21.77
CA LYS A 145 -10.67 -3.21 20.65
C LYS A 145 -9.41 -3.24 19.78
N ALA A 146 -9.60 -3.47 18.48
CA ALA A 146 -8.52 -3.52 17.51
C ALA A 146 -7.59 -2.29 17.67
N PRO A 147 -6.26 -2.44 17.51
CA PRO A 147 -5.35 -1.31 17.48
C PRO A 147 -5.85 -0.26 16.50
N LYS A 148 -5.77 1.04 16.86
CA LYS A 148 -6.13 2.14 15.96
C LYS A 148 -5.22 2.23 14.73
N ASP A 149 -4.08 1.54 14.75
CA ASP A 149 -3.12 1.51 13.65
C ASP A 149 -3.57 0.52 12.60
N ILE A 150 -3.83 1.03 11.40
CA ILE A 150 -4.26 0.21 10.29
C ILE A 150 -3.05 -0.47 9.65
N LYS A 151 -3.04 -1.81 9.64
CA LYS A 151 -1.95 -2.61 9.07
C LYS A 151 -1.95 -2.55 7.54
N SER A 152 -0.77 -2.66 6.94
CA SER A 152 -0.63 -2.84 5.49
C SER A 152 -0.99 -4.27 5.08
N LEU A 153 -1.39 -4.47 3.82
CA LEU A 153 -1.66 -5.80 3.26
C LEU A 153 -0.53 -6.81 3.55
N ALA A 154 0.73 -6.46 3.26
CA ALA A 154 1.89 -7.32 3.58
C ALA A 154 1.99 -7.75 5.05
N ALA A 155 1.56 -6.89 5.99
CA ALA A 155 1.57 -7.23 7.41
C ALA A 155 0.40 -8.15 7.78
N ILE A 156 -0.76 -7.98 7.13
CA ILE A 156 -1.91 -8.87 7.27
C ILE A 156 -1.55 -10.25 6.69
N CYS A 157 -0.97 -10.32 5.49
CA CYS A 157 -0.51 -11.57 4.89
C CYS A 157 0.51 -12.28 5.78
N LYS A 158 1.47 -11.55 6.35
CA LYS A 158 2.46 -12.15 7.26
C LYS A 158 1.83 -12.72 8.53
N GLU A 159 0.77 -12.10 9.04
CA GLU A 159 0.11 -12.56 10.26
C GLU A 159 -0.96 -13.63 10.05
N MET A 160 -1.63 -13.63 8.90
CA MET A 160 -2.73 -14.55 8.60
C MET A 160 -2.30 -15.75 7.75
N LEU A 161 -1.32 -15.56 6.86
CA LEU A 161 -0.87 -16.58 5.91
C LEU A 161 0.58 -17.02 6.13
N ASP A 162 1.31 -16.35 7.04
CA ASP A 162 2.78 -16.45 7.22
C ASP A 162 3.63 -16.09 5.97
N ILE A 163 2.97 -15.60 4.91
CA ILE A 163 3.61 -15.19 3.65
C ILE A 163 4.16 -13.76 3.79
N SER A 164 5.40 -13.56 3.32
CA SER A 164 6.00 -12.23 3.20
C SER A 164 5.79 -11.69 1.79
N LEU A 165 4.86 -10.76 1.61
CA LEU A 165 4.72 -10.02 0.36
C LEU A 165 5.90 -9.07 0.17
N SER A 166 6.56 -9.14 -1.00
CA SER A 166 7.57 -8.16 -1.41
C SER A 166 6.91 -6.80 -1.58
N LYS A 167 7.65 -5.71 -1.34
CA LYS A 167 7.21 -4.34 -1.62
C LYS A 167 8.09 -3.66 -2.67
N GLU A 168 8.97 -4.43 -3.30
CA GLU A 168 10.04 -3.91 -4.16
C GLU A 168 9.50 -3.29 -5.45
N LEU A 169 8.41 -3.84 -5.99
CA LEU A 169 7.81 -3.40 -7.25
C LEU A 169 6.60 -2.48 -7.09
N GLN A 170 6.20 -2.18 -5.85
CA GLN A 170 5.09 -1.27 -5.53
C GLN A 170 5.27 0.13 -6.17
N CYS A 171 6.52 0.59 -6.31
CA CYS A 171 6.85 1.88 -6.91
C CYS A 171 7.56 1.73 -8.27
N SER A 172 7.37 0.60 -8.97
CA SER A 172 7.94 0.39 -10.31
C SER A 172 7.26 1.27 -11.36
N ASP A 173 7.87 1.41 -12.54
CA ASP A 173 7.21 2.09 -13.66
C ASP A 173 6.20 1.15 -14.33
N TRP A 174 4.96 1.19 -13.84
CA TRP A 174 3.84 0.40 -14.36
C TRP A 174 3.35 0.84 -15.75
N SER A 175 3.88 1.95 -16.30
CA SER A 175 3.62 2.35 -17.69
C SER A 175 4.53 1.66 -18.70
N TYR A 176 5.63 1.05 -18.26
CA TYR A 176 6.57 0.39 -19.15
C TYR A 176 5.94 -0.84 -19.82
N ARG A 177 6.20 -1.02 -21.13
CA ARG A 177 5.75 -2.19 -21.91
C ARG A 177 6.91 -2.78 -22.71
N PRO A 178 7.03 -4.12 -22.77
CA PRO A 178 6.23 -5.12 -22.05
C PRO A 178 6.49 -5.10 -20.53
N LEU A 179 5.50 -5.50 -19.73
CA LEU A 179 5.69 -5.72 -18.29
C LEU A 179 6.69 -6.85 -18.06
N THR A 180 7.58 -6.70 -17.08
CA THR A 180 8.51 -7.77 -16.71
C THR A 180 7.77 -8.94 -16.03
N GLU A 181 8.35 -10.14 -16.07
CA GLU A 181 7.77 -11.30 -15.37
C GLU A 181 7.66 -11.05 -13.85
N GLU A 182 8.62 -10.33 -13.26
CA GLU A 182 8.56 -9.96 -11.85
C GLU A 182 7.40 -9.00 -11.55
N GLN A 183 7.13 -8.02 -12.43
CA GLN A 183 5.98 -7.13 -12.31
C GLN A 183 4.66 -7.88 -12.43
N LYS A 184 4.56 -8.82 -13.38
CA LYS A 184 3.37 -9.67 -13.55
C LYS A 184 3.12 -10.53 -12.31
N LEU A 185 4.16 -11.18 -11.80
CA LEU A 185 4.06 -12.03 -10.61
C LEU A 185 3.70 -11.21 -9.37
N TYR A 186 4.31 -10.04 -9.17
CA TYR A 186 3.97 -9.13 -8.09
C TYR A 186 2.49 -8.74 -8.13
N ALA A 187 2.05 -8.21 -9.27
CA ALA A 187 0.67 -7.76 -9.45
C ALA A 187 -0.33 -8.91 -9.22
N ALA A 188 -0.04 -10.08 -9.79
CA ALA A 188 -0.91 -11.24 -9.63
C ALA A 188 -0.99 -11.72 -8.17
N THR A 189 0.12 -11.64 -7.44
CA THR A 189 0.19 -12.03 -6.01
C THR A 189 -0.63 -11.09 -5.14
N ASP A 190 -0.60 -9.78 -5.39
CA ASP A 190 -1.32 -8.79 -4.59
C ASP A 190 -2.85 -9.00 -4.67
N ALA A 191 -3.40 -9.36 -5.83
CA ALA A 191 -4.81 -9.77 -5.93
C ALA A 191 -5.07 -11.18 -5.38
N HIS A 192 -4.21 -12.16 -5.68
CA HIS A 192 -4.44 -13.55 -5.26
C HIS A 192 -4.42 -13.73 -3.74
N CYS A 193 -3.55 -13.00 -3.03
CA CYS A 193 -3.45 -13.13 -1.57
C CYS A 193 -4.76 -12.74 -0.86
N LEU A 194 -5.61 -11.91 -1.47
CA LEU A 194 -6.92 -11.54 -0.93
C LEU A 194 -7.87 -12.75 -0.91
N LEU A 195 -7.81 -13.62 -1.92
CA LEU A 195 -8.56 -14.89 -1.94
C LEU A 195 -8.11 -15.79 -0.79
N GLN A 196 -6.79 -15.95 -0.62
CA GLN A 196 -6.21 -16.78 0.46
C GLN A 196 -6.59 -16.25 1.86
N ILE A 197 -6.59 -14.92 2.05
CA ILE A 197 -7.06 -14.31 3.31
C ILE A 197 -8.54 -14.63 3.53
N PHE A 198 -9.36 -14.58 2.48
CA PHE A 198 -10.77 -14.91 2.58
C PHE A 198 -10.99 -16.40 2.91
N ASP A 199 -10.16 -17.31 2.39
CA ASP A 199 -10.24 -18.74 2.72
C ASP A 199 -10.02 -18.98 4.22
N VAL A 200 -9.00 -18.34 4.80
CA VAL A 200 -8.76 -18.38 6.25
C VAL A 200 -9.95 -17.84 7.04
N PHE A 201 -10.57 -16.76 6.53
CA PHE A 201 -11.74 -16.16 7.16
C PHE A 201 -12.98 -17.07 7.08
N GLU A 202 -13.24 -17.67 5.92
CA GLU A 202 -14.37 -18.57 5.69
C GLU A 202 -14.26 -19.83 6.54
N ALA A 203 -13.08 -20.47 6.57
CA ALA A 203 -12.81 -21.62 7.43
C ALA A 203 -13.08 -21.29 8.90
N HIS A 204 -12.65 -20.11 9.37
CA HIS A 204 -12.91 -19.66 10.74
C HIS A 204 -14.41 -19.44 11.05
N LEU A 205 -15.23 -19.12 10.05
CA LEU A 205 -16.68 -18.96 10.23
C LEU A 205 -17.43 -20.29 10.23
N VAL A 206 -17.00 -21.26 9.42
CA VAL A 206 -17.64 -22.57 9.27
C VAL A 206 -17.34 -23.49 10.45
N GLU A 207 -16.09 -23.56 10.90
CA GLU A 207 -15.64 -24.56 11.87
C GLU A 207 -15.79 -24.12 13.34
N GLY A 208 -16.12 -22.85 13.60
CA GLY A 208 -16.28 -22.35 14.96
C GLY A 208 -15.02 -22.46 15.84
N ILE A 209 -13.84 -22.67 15.25
CA ILE A 209 -12.57 -22.93 15.95
C ILE A 209 -12.30 -21.85 17.01
N THR A 210 -12.16 -22.30 18.26
CA THR A 210 -11.77 -21.47 19.40
C THR A 210 -10.26 -21.21 19.42
N VAL A 211 -9.89 -20.01 19.87
CA VAL A 211 -8.55 -19.42 19.76
C VAL A 211 -7.43 -20.16 20.52
N GLN A 212 -7.78 -21.09 21.40
CA GLN A 212 -6.77 -21.93 22.07
C GLN A 212 -6.07 -22.89 21.09
N ASP A 213 -6.73 -23.32 20.02
CA ASP A 213 -6.15 -24.21 19.02
C ASP A 213 -5.16 -23.48 18.08
N LEU A 214 -5.30 -22.16 17.93
CA LEU A 214 -4.43 -21.33 17.07
C LEU A 214 -3.00 -21.14 17.60
N ARG A 215 -2.72 -21.45 18.88
CA ARG A 215 -1.33 -21.48 19.39
C ARG A 215 -0.61 -22.77 19.03
N VAL A 216 -1.35 -23.86 18.90
CA VAL A 216 -0.83 -25.17 18.47
C VAL A 216 -0.70 -25.19 16.94
N ILE A 217 -1.63 -24.55 16.23
CA ILE A 217 -1.67 -24.46 14.76
C ILE A 217 -0.65 -23.46 14.18
N ASN A 218 -0.02 -22.59 14.98
CA ASN A 218 1.03 -21.70 14.47
C ASN A 218 2.29 -22.45 13.97
N VAL A 219 2.37 -23.76 14.26
CA VAL A 219 3.34 -24.70 13.67
C VAL A 219 2.70 -25.56 12.55
N GLY A 220 1.37 -25.76 12.57
CA GLY A 220 0.61 -26.62 11.64
C GLY A 220 -0.18 -25.90 10.53
N LEU A 221 -0.15 -24.57 10.42
CA LEU A 221 -0.72 -23.85 9.26
C LEU A 221 0.05 -24.14 7.97
N GLN A 222 1.31 -24.54 8.10
CA GLN A 222 2.06 -25.14 7.00
C GLN A 222 1.41 -26.46 6.59
N GLU A 223 1.06 -27.36 7.53
CA GLU A 223 0.39 -28.65 7.26
C GLU A 223 -1.01 -28.52 6.65
N ILE A 224 -1.82 -27.52 7.04
CA ILE A 224 -3.14 -27.26 6.43
C ILE A 224 -3.02 -26.84 4.95
N LEU A 225 -1.92 -26.16 4.57
CA LEU A 225 -1.66 -25.71 3.21
C LEU A 225 -0.70 -26.64 2.42
N THR A 226 0.07 -27.51 3.10
CA THR A 226 0.99 -28.47 2.48
C THR A 226 0.46 -29.88 2.37
N GLU A 227 -0.56 -30.28 3.15
CA GLU A 227 -1.22 -31.56 2.94
C GLU A 227 -2.22 -31.46 1.79
N SER A 228 -1.70 -31.59 0.57
CA SER A 228 -2.46 -31.95 -0.63
C SER A 228 -2.99 -33.39 -0.57
N ASP A 229 -3.34 -33.92 0.61
CA ASP A 229 -3.80 -35.31 0.79
C ASP A 229 -4.97 -35.49 1.79
N TYR A 230 -5.62 -34.40 2.23
CA TYR A 230 -6.90 -34.51 2.95
C TYR A 230 -8.12 -34.84 2.05
N SER A 231 -7.86 -35.31 0.83
CA SER A 231 -8.86 -35.87 -0.10
C SER A 231 -9.51 -37.17 0.40
N SER A 232 -8.93 -37.84 1.40
CA SER A 232 -9.37 -39.20 1.80
C SER A 232 -10.34 -39.27 2.99
N LYS A 233 -10.60 -38.18 3.73
CA LYS A 233 -11.51 -38.21 4.91
C LYS A 233 -12.82 -37.43 4.78
N ILE A 234 -13.08 -36.82 3.62
CA ILE A 234 -14.42 -36.32 3.23
C ILE A 234 -15.06 -37.27 2.21
N VAL A 235 -14.60 -38.53 2.14
CA VAL A 235 -15.44 -39.62 1.65
C VAL A 235 -16.15 -40.20 2.86
N THR A 236 -17.35 -39.68 3.12
CA THR A 236 -18.54 -40.35 3.68
C THR A 236 -19.34 -39.29 4.43
N VAL A 237 -20.31 -38.65 3.74
CA VAL A 237 -21.69 -38.46 4.18
C VAL A 237 -22.41 -37.65 3.08
N LYS A 238 -23.27 -38.38 2.35
CA LYS A 238 -24.28 -37.95 1.37
C LYS A 238 -23.85 -37.78 -0.10
N LEU A 239 -23.55 -38.93 -0.70
CA LEU A 239 -24.05 -39.31 -2.02
C LEU A 239 -25.60 -39.44 -1.95
N CYS A 240 -26.33 -38.70 -2.79
CA CYS A 240 -27.70 -38.91 -3.34
C CYS A 240 -28.20 -37.53 -3.81
N LYS A 241 -28.40 -37.19 -5.09
CA LYS A 241 -28.65 -37.97 -6.31
C LYS A 241 -28.11 -37.18 -7.51
N ALA A 242 -27.23 -37.78 -8.31
CA ALA A 242 -27.13 -37.45 -9.73
C ALA A 242 -28.16 -38.33 -10.44
N THR A 243 -29.28 -37.79 -10.92
CA THR A 243 -30.20 -38.51 -11.86
C THR A 243 -31.31 -37.67 -12.52
N ASP A 244 -31.15 -36.36 -12.75
CA ASP A 244 -31.99 -35.60 -13.69
C ASP A 244 -31.08 -34.70 -14.56
N VAL A 245 -30.28 -35.23 -15.49
CA VAL A 245 -30.63 -35.55 -16.89
C VAL A 245 -31.46 -34.46 -17.59
N ILE A 246 -30.77 -33.70 -18.45
CA ILE A 246 -31.15 -33.40 -19.85
C ILE A 246 -32.66 -33.17 -20.09
N ARG A 247 -33.05 -31.89 -20.07
CA ARG A 247 -34.14 -31.23 -20.82
C ARG A 247 -34.12 -29.77 -20.36
N SER A 248 -34.17 -28.74 -21.18
CA SER A 248 -34.79 -28.63 -22.48
C SER A 248 -34.31 -27.32 -23.11
N MET A 249 -33.86 -27.39 -24.36
CA MET A 249 -34.10 -26.33 -25.31
C MET A 249 -35.57 -26.42 -25.71
N SER A 250 -36.34 -25.35 -25.53
CA SER A 250 -37.42 -24.98 -26.45
C SER A 250 -37.96 -23.59 -26.12
N GLU A 251 -38.46 -22.97 -27.18
CA GLU A 251 -38.77 -21.56 -27.35
C GLU A 251 -40.09 -21.12 -26.71
N ASN A 252 -40.22 -19.79 -26.66
CA ASN A 252 -41.44 -18.98 -26.71
C ASN A 252 -42.36 -18.86 -25.49
N GLY A 253 -42.69 -17.59 -25.21
CA GLY A 253 -43.80 -17.17 -24.35
C GLY A 253 -43.63 -15.73 -23.87
N GLN A 254 -44.04 -14.78 -24.70
CA GLN A 254 -44.19 -13.36 -24.34
C GLN A 254 -45.05 -13.20 -23.07
N ASN A 255 -44.71 -12.23 -22.21
CA ASN A 255 -45.70 -11.41 -21.51
C ASN A 255 -45.10 -10.04 -21.15
N ILE A 256 -45.78 -9.01 -21.62
CA ILE A 256 -45.49 -7.59 -21.42
C ILE A 256 -46.16 -7.14 -20.12
N ALA A 257 -45.43 -6.47 -19.23
CA ALA A 257 -45.98 -5.48 -18.31
C ALA A 257 -44.91 -4.44 -17.95
N ASN A 258 -45.28 -3.17 -18.10
CA ASN A 258 -44.44 -1.97 -18.06
C ASN A 258 -43.89 -1.64 -16.66
N GLY A 259 -42.65 -1.12 -16.61
CA GLY A 259 -42.19 -0.24 -15.53
C GLY A 259 -40.72 -0.41 -15.14
N VAL A 260 -39.85 0.42 -15.73
CA VAL A 260 -38.39 0.51 -15.53
C VAL A 260 -37.61 -0.66 -16.13
N VAL A 261 -37.09 -0.46 -17.33
CA VAL A 261 -36.16 -1.40 -17.99
C VAL A 261 -34.93 -1.56 -17.11
N PRO A 262 -34.66 -2.74 -16.52
CA PRO A 262 -33.37 -3.00 -15.92
C PRO A 262 -32.37 -2.99 -17.07
N ARG A 263 -31.29 -2.20 -16.95
CA ARG A 263 -30.16 -2.27 -17.89
C ARG A 263 -29.74 -3.75 -17.93
N LYS A 264 -29.96 -4.42 -19.08
CA LYS A 264 -29.64 -5.84 -19.25
C LYS A 264 -28.14 -5.98 -19.03
N THR A 265 -27.74 -6.62 -17.93
CA THR A 265 -26.36 -7.01 -17.70
C THR A 265 -25.94 -7.96 -18.81
N THR A 266 -24.78 -7.73 -19.40
CA THR A 266 -24.19 -8.59 -20.44
C THR A 266 -23.66 -9.90 -19.84
N LEU A 267 -23.36 -9.90 -18.54
CA LEU A 267 -22.91 -11.08 -17.79
C LEU A 267 -24.09 -11.86 -17.20
N ASN A 268 -24.19 -13.14 -17.54
CA ASN A 268 -24.98 -14.12 -16.81
C ASN A 268 -24.10 -14.76 -15.72
N THR A 269 -24.14 -14.19 -14.51
CA THR A 269 -23.36 -14.67 -13.36
C THR A 269 -24.04 -15.86 -12.68
N MET A 270 -23.24 -16.79 -12.12
CA MET A 270 -23.76 -17.85 -11.26
C MET A 270 -24.10 -17.28 -9.87
N PRO A 271 -25.24 -17.67 -9.27
CA PRO A 271 -25.60 -17.19 -7.94
C PRO A 271 -24.63 -17.69 -6.87
N MET A 272 -24.39 -16.88 -5.85
CA MET A 272 -23.66 -17.28 -4.65
C MET A 272 -24.40 -18.40 -3.91
N ASP A 273 -23.65 -19.29 -3.25
CA ASP A 273 -24.24 -20.26 -2.33
C ASP A 273 -24.75 -19.60 -1.04
N GLU A 274 -25.53 -20.36 -0.25
CA GLU A 274 -26.13 -19.88 0.99
C GLU A 274 -25.10 -19.48 2.07
N ASN A 275 -23.89 -20.08 2.08
CA ASN A 275 -22.86 -19.72 3.05
C ASN A 275 -22.28 -18.35 2.73
N LEU A 276 -21.91 -18.15 1.46
CA LEU A 276 -21.37 -16.90 0.97
C LEU A 276 -22.40 -15.78 1.08
N LEU A 277 -23.68 -16.05 0.80
CA LEU A 277 -24.78 -15.10 1.02
C LEU A 277 -24.90 -14.66 2.49
N LYS A 278 -24.69 -15.56 3.46
CA LYS A 278 -24.69 -15.19 4.89
C LYS A 278 -23.49 -14.29 5.23
N ILE A 279 -22.32 -14.57 4.66
CA ILE A 279 -21.12 -13.73 4.82
C ILE A 279 -21.42 -12.34 4.27
N VAL A 280 -21.92 -12.24 3.04
CA VAL A 280 -22.24 -10.97 2.39
C VAL A 280 -23.32 -10.19 3.16
N ARG A 281 -24.37 -10.85 3.66
CA ARG A 281 -25.40 -10.18 4.50
C ARG A 281 -24.83 -9.60 5.80
N LYS A 282 -23.79 -10.22 6.36
CA LYS A 282 -23.22 -9.84 7.66
C LYS A 282 -22.07 -8.84 7.55
N PHE A 283 -21.23 -8.99 6.54
CA PHE A 283 -19.98 -8.25 6.38
C PHE A 283 -19.89 -7.46 5.07
N GLY A 284 -20.78 -7.72 4.13
CA GLY A 284 -20.78 -7.06 2.83
C GLY A 284 -21.05 -5.56 2.96
N GLU A 285 -20.25 -4.82 2.23
CA GLU A 285 -20.29 -3.38 2.09
C GLU A 285 -20.60 -3.00 0.63
N ARG A 286 -20.86 -1.72 0.41
CA ARG A 286 -21.04 -1.14 -0.92
C ARG A 286 -20.12 0.05 -1.05
N ILE A 287 -19.27 0.04 -2.08
CA ILE A 287 -18.46 1.23 -2.41
C ILE A 287 -19.32 2.11 -3.30
N LEU A 288 -19.52 3.37 -2.90
CA LEU A 288 -20.15 4.41 -3.70
C LEU A 288 -19.20 5.59 -3.84
N LEU A 289 -18.91 5.96 -5.08
CA LEU A 289 -18.19 7.19 -5.39
C LEU A 289 -19.16 8.37 -5.37
N LYS A 290 -18.76 9.45 -4.71
CA LYS A 290 -19.48 10.72 -4.73
C LYS A 290 -18.84 11.64 -5.77
N GLU A 291 -19.57 12.64 -6.25
CA GLU A 291 -18.99 13.67 -7.13
C GLU A 291 -17.73 14.33 -6.53
N SER A 292 -17.69 14.49 -5.21
CA SER A 292 -16.51 15.01 -4.50
C SER A 292 -15.28 14.11 -4.57
N ASP A 293 -15.48 12.80 -4.73
CA ASP A 293 -14.38 11.83 -4.85
C ASP A 293 -13.75 11.88 -6.25
N LEU A 294 -14.52 12.29 -7.27
CA LEU A 294 -14.11 12.40 -8.68
C LEU A 294 -13.44 13.74 -9.01
N LEU A 295 -13.28 14.63 -8.03
CA LEU A 295 -12.57 15.88 -8.18
C LEU A 295 -11.17 15.77 -7.57
N PRO A 296 -10.10 15.98 -8.35
CA PRO A 296 -8.75 16.09 -7.81
C PRO A 296 -8.71 17.18 -6.74
N LYS A 297 -8.09 16.91 -5.60
CA LYS A 297 -7.95 17.90 -4.52
C LYS A 297 -7.13 19.08 -5.05
N LYS A 298 -7.80 20.15 -5.47
CA LYS A 298 -7.15 21.44 -5.79
C LYS A 298 -6.24 21.82 -4.62
N LEU A 299 -5.01 22.19 -4.92
CA LEU A 299 -4.09 22.86 -4.00
C LEU A 299 -4.88 23.93 -3.24
N LYS A 300 -5.22 23.67 -1.98
CA LYS A 300 -5.75 24.69 -1.09
C LYS A 300 -4.61 25.65 -0.80
N LYS A 301 -4.36 26.59 -1.71
CA LYS A 301 -3.90 27.93 -1.33
C LYS A 301 -5.00 28.45 -0.41
N LYS A 302 -4.78 28.30 0.89
CA LYS A 302 -5.65 28.84 1.92
C LYS A 302 -5.45 30.36 1.87
N THR A 303 -6.17 31.03 0.99
CA THR A 303 -6.30 32.48 1.02
C THR A 303 -6.84 32.83 2.41
N ARG A 304 -5.98 33.46 3.22
CA ARG A 304 -6.30 33.98 4.55
C ARG A 304 -7.53 34.88 4.41
N ARG A 305 -8.70 34.40 4.84
CA ARG A 305 -9.82 35.30 5.17
C ARG A 305 -9.39 36.08 6.41
N ARG A 306 -9.12 37.37 6.24
CA ARG A 306 -9.09 38.34 7.34
C ARG A 306 -10.48 38.34 7.98
N VAL A 307 -10.55 37.93 9.24
CA VAL A 307 -11.71 38.21 10.09
C VAL A 307 -11.32 39.40 10.97
N ALA A 308 -12.21 40.39 10.98
CA ALA A 308 -12.08 41.63 11.70
C ALA A 308 -12.11 41.42 13.22
N SER A 309 -11.51 42.39 13.92
CA SER A 309 -11.41 42.54 15.35
C SER A 309 -12.75 42.53 16.08
N SER A 310 -12.85 41.78 17.19
CA SER A 310 -13.72 42.13 18.31
C SER A 310 -13.19 41.56 19.63
N THR A 311 -12.72 42.48 20.46
CA THR A 311 -12.88 42.61 21.92
C THR A 311 -12.70 41.38 22.84
N MET A 312 -11.65 41.52 23.66
CA MET A 312 -11.34 40.92 24.97
C MET A 312 -12.39 40.02 25.64
N ASN A 313 -11.97 38.80 26.01
CA ASN A 313 -12.25 38.28 27.35
C ASN A 313 -11.15 37.32 27.82
N THR A 314 -10.71 37.53 29.06
CA THR A 314 -9.58 36.89 29.72
C THR A 314 -9.86 35.43 30.06
N ASN A 315 -9.03 34.51 29.56
CA ASN A 315 -8.64 33.31 30.30
C ASN A 315 -7.32 32.74 29.75
N LYS A 316 -6.36 32.53 30.66
CA LYS A 316 -5.00 32.02 30.41
C LYS A 316 -5.04 30.70 29.63
N GLN A 317 -4.73 30.76 28.34
CA GLN A 317 -4.33 29.60 27.56
C GLN A 317 -2.91 29.89 27.08
N LEU A 318 -1.95 29.08 27.54
CA LEU A 318 -0.54 29.15 27.11
C LEU A 318 -0.49 29.00 25.58
N VAL A 319 -0.33 30.11 24.87
CA VAL A 319 -0.09 30.12 23.43
C VAL A 319 1.39 29.74 23.25
N CYS A 320 1.65 28.46 23.04
CA CYS A 320 2.93 28.01 22.53
C CYS A 320 3.10 28.62 21.13
N SER A 321 3.93 29.65 21.01
CA SER A 321 4.36 30.17 19.71
C SER A 321 4.94 28.99 18.91
N ALA A 322 4.25 28.58 17.85
CA ALA A 322 4.56 27.38 17.09
C ALA A 322 5.74 27.57 16.11
N ASP A 323 6.49 28.65 16.27
CA ASP A 323 7.61 29.02 15.40
C ASP A 323 8.90 28.85 16.19
N TRP A 324 9.92 28.29 15.52
CA TRP A 324 11.23 28.08 16.09
C TRP A 324 11.78 29.40 16.66
N GLN A 325 12.12 29.40 17.95
CA GLN A 325 12.72 30.55 18.61
C GLN A 325 14.13 30.16 19.03
N GLY A 326 15.09 31.06 18.83
CA GLY A 326 16.49 30.88 19.22
C GLY A 326 17.40 30.31 18.12
N PRO A 327 18.72 30.51 18.22
CA PRO A 327 19.69 29.89 17.33
C PRO A 327 19.79 28.37 17.60
N PRO A 328 19.95 27.53 16.56
CA PRO A 328 20.13 26.10 16.75
C PRO A 328 21.48 25.78 17.41
N PRO A 329 21.64 24.60 18.04
CA PRO A 329 22.87 24.21 18.76
C PRO A 329 24.14 24.21 17.91
N TRP A 330 23.99 24.04 16.59
CA TRP A 330 25.10 24.05 15.64
C TRP A 330 25.44 25.43 15.09
N ASP A 331 24.76 26.49 15.52
CA ASP A 331 25.04 27.85 15.07
C ASP A 331 26.46 28.28 15.46
N SER A 332 27.28 28.61 14.45
CA SER A 332 28.67 29.03 14.64
C SER A 332 28.80 30.31 15.46
N SER A 333 27.78 31.18 15.48
CA SER A 333 27.76 32.39 16.33
C SER A 333 27.71 32.07 17.82
N LEU A 334 27.27 30.86 18.19
CA LEU A 334 27.24 30.36 19.56
C LEU A 334 28.36 29.33 19.86
N GLY A 335 29.35 29.19 18.96
CA GLY A 335 30.41 28.20 19.11
C GLY A 335 30.02 26.78 18.66
N GLY A 336 28.93 26.63 17.91
CA GLY A 336 28.54 25.37 17.27
C GLY A 336 29.41 25.00 16.07
N ASP A 337 29.37 23.73 15.67
CA ASP A 337 30.20 23.16 14.59
C ASP A 337 29.70 23.45 13.16
N GLY A 338 28.63 24.24 13.01
CA GLY A 338 28.03 24.58 11.72
C GLY A 338 27.29 23.43 11.04
N CYS A 339 27.22 22.25 11.67
CA CYS A 339 26.66 21.04 11.08
C CYS A 339 25.26 20.75 11.67
N PRO A 340 24.19 20.81 10.86
CA PRO A 340 22.84 20.56 11.37
C PRO A 340 22.65 19.11 11.81
N LYS A 341 22.22 18.92 13.06
CA LYS A 341 21.97 17.59 13.65
C LYS A 341 20.59 17.52 14.27
N PHE A 342 19.81 16.52 13.86
CA PHE A 342 18.45 16.31 14.32
C PHE A 342 18.30 14.97 15.04
N LEU A 343 17.42 14.94 16.04
CA LEU A 343 16.90 13.72 16.65
C LEU A 343 15.40 13.67 16.32
N LEU A 344 14.93 12.55 15.77
CA LEU A 344 13.54 12.44 15.31
C LEU A 344 12.78 11.42 16.15
N ASP A 345 11.62 11.82 16.68
CA ASP A 345 10.77 10.88 17.41
C ASP A 345 10.22 9.76 16.50
N VAL A 346 9.60 8.75 17.13
CA VAL A 346 9.00 7.61 16.41
C VAL A 346 7.90 8.03 15.42
N MET A 347 7.21 9.15 15.66
CA MET A 347 6.14 9.64 14.77
C MET A 347 6.67 10.35 13.53
N VAL A 348 7.92 10.83 13.53
CA VAL A 348 8.59 11.42 12.38
C VAL A 348 9.82 10.65 11.93
N GLU A 349 9.95 9.36 12.28
CA GLU A 349 11.06 8.50 11.83
C GLU A 349 11.20 8.48 10.29
N GLY A 350 10.09 8.58 9.55
CA GLY A 350 10.10 8.67 8.09
C GLY A 350 10.85 9.91 7.56
N LEU A 351 10.83 11.02 8.28
CA LEU A 351 11.57 12.24 7.95
C LEU A 351 13.08 12.04 8.16
N ALA A 352 13.49 11.19 9.11
CA ALA A 352 14.90 10.94 9.39
C ALA A 352 15.61 10.36 8.16
N LYS A 353 14.93 9.45 7.44
CA LYS A 353 15.44 8.88 6.19
C LYS A 353 15.63 9.95 5.12
N HIS A 354 14.65 10.85 4.97
CA HIS A 354 14.72 11.95 4.00
C HIS A 354 15.84 12.94 4.33
N LEU A 355 16.03 13.30 5.60
CA LEU A 355 17.13 14.14 6.04
C LEU A 355 18.50 13.51 5.75
N ARG A 356 18.66 12.21 6.02
CA ARG A 356 19.89 11.46 5.68
C ARG A 356 20.16 11.45 4.17
N CYS A 357 19.10 11.27 3.37
CA CYS A 357 19.20 11.30 1.91
C CYS A 357 19.70 12.65 1.38
N VAL A 358 19.38 13.76 2.04
CA VAL A 358 19.91 15.09 1.65
C VAL A 358 21.24 15.42 2.35
N GLY A 359 21.87 14.45 3.02
CA GLY A 359 23.17 14.62 3.67
C GLY A 359 23.13 15.23 5.07
N ILE A 360 21.95 15.39 5.66
CA ILE A 360 21.79 15.92 7.02
C ILE A 360 21.90 14.80 8.06
N ASP A 361 22.57 15.11 9.16
CA ASP A 361 22.70 14.20 10.30
C ASP A 361 21.37 14.08 11.05
N ALA A 362 20.71 12.91 10.92
CA ALA A 362 19.42 12.64 11.53
C ALA A 362 19.45 11.32 12.30
N ALA A 363 19.44 11.39 13.63
CA ALA A 363 19.36 10.25 14.53
C ALA A 363 17.91 9.88 14.85
N ILE A 364 17.71 8.61 15.22
CA ILE A 364 16.46 8.09 15.76
C ILE A 364 16.75 7.44 17.12
N PRO A 365 15.77 7.38 18.04
CA PRO A 365 15.93 6.77 19.34
C PRO A 365 16.28 5.28 19.24
N HIS A 366 17.11 4.80 20.16
CA HIS A 366 17.52 3.40 20.20
C HIS A 366 16.38 2.45 20.60
N SER A 367 15.41 2.95 21.38
CA SER A 367 14.24 2.18 21.81
C SER A 367 12.99 2.55 21.00
N LYS A 368 12.09 1.58 20.81
CA LYS A 368 10.80 1.80 20.12
C LYS A 368 9.77 2.57 20.96
N LYS A 369 10.05 2.75 22.26
CA LYS A 369 9.21 3.48 23.23
C LYS A 369 10.10 4.28 24.17
N PRO A 370 10.83 5.29 23.67
CA PRO A 370 11.72 6.09 24.49
C PRO A 370 10.89 6.94 25.45
N ASP A 371 11.37 7.10 26.68
CA ASP A 371 10.75 8.07 27.59
C ASP A 371 11.02 9.50 27.08
N SER A 372 10.10 10.41 27.41
CA SER A 372 10.21 11.82 27.06
C SER A 372 11.50 12.44 27.57
N ARG A 373 11.97 12.03 28.75
CA ARG A 373 13.24 12.51 29.33
C ARG A 373 14.46 11.95 28.61
N GLU A 374 14.42 10.68 28.21
CA GLU A 374 15.53 10.05 27.47
C GLU A 374 15.74 10.72 26.11
N LEU A 375 14.66 11.06 25.41
CA LEU A 375 14.74 11.80 24.14
C LEU A 375 15.40 13.17 24.30
N LEU A 376 15.02 13.89 25.34
CA LEU A 376 15.57 15.21 25.62
C LEU A 376 17.03 15.09 26.03
N ASP A 377 17.36 14.19 26.96
CA ASP A 377 18.73 13.95 27.40
C ASP A 377 19.65 13.54 26.24
N GLN A 378 19.16 12.69 25.33
CA GLN A 378 19.89 12.34 24.11
C GLN A 378 20.09 13.57 23.20
N ALA A 379 19.04 14.37 22.97
CA ALA A 379 19.13 15.57 22.16
C ALA A 379 20.15 16.57 22.75
N PHE A 380 20.14 16.76 24.07
CA PHE A 380 21.08 17.60 24.78
C PHE A 380 22.52 17.10 24.68
N LYS A 381 22.76 15.82 25.01
CA LYS A 381 24.10 15.21 25.01
C LYS A 381 24.73 15.21 23.62
N GLU A 382 23.93 14.98 22.59
CA GLU A 382 24.40 14.92 21.20
C GLU A 382 24.34 16.28 20.48
N ASN A 383 23.90 17.35 21.16
CA ASN A 383 23.67 18.68 20.59
C ASN A 383 22.76 18.65 19.34
N ARG A 384 21.64 17.94 19.44
CA ARG A 384 20.64 17.77 18.38
C ARG A 384 19.40 18.59 18.66
N VAL A 385 18.72 19.00 17.59
CA VAL A 385 17.34 19.49 17.69
C VAL A 385 16.37 18.33 17.57
N LEU A 386 15.50 18.17 18.57
CA LEU A 386 14.44 17.17 18.61
C LEU A 386 13.26 17.62 17.72
N LEU A 387 13.01 16.87 16.65
CA LEU A 387 11.84 17.00 15.80
C LEU A 387 10.76 16.04 16.29
N THR A 388 9.60 16.59 16.63
CA THR A 388 8.47 15.79 17.15
C THR A 388 7.14 16.30 16.63
N ARG A 389 6.14 15.41 16.61
CA ARG A 389 4.73 15.80 16.45
C ARG A 389 3.91 15.59 17.72
N ASP A 390 4.53 15.05 18.78
CA ASP A 390 3.86 14.81 20.05
C ASP A 390 3.65 16.11 20.81
N THR A 391 2.40 16.53 20.87
CA THR A 391 1.99 17.66 21.72
C THR A 391 2.30 17.45 23.20
N LYS A 392 2.47 16.20 23.67
CA LYS A 392 2.82 15.89 25.05
C LYS A 392 4.29 16.19 25.35
N LEU A 393 5.21 15.93 24.41
CA LEU A 393 6.64 16.23 24.53
C LEU A 393 6.89 17.74 24.61
N LEU A 394 6.06 18.53 23.92
CA LEU A 394 6.12 19.99 23.96
C LEU A 394 5.78 20.59 25.34
N ARG A 395 5.16 19.83 26.25
CA ARG A 395 4.93 20.29 27.63
C ARG A 395 6.22 20.35 28.46
N HIS A 396 7.31 19.76 27.95
CA HIS A 396 8.64 19.84 28.55
C HIS A 396 9.51 20.92 27.90
N GLN A 397 8.93 21.84 27.12
CA GLN A 397 9.67 22.91 26.44
C GLN A 397 10.41 23.86 27.41
N ASP A 398 9.92 23.99 28.65
CA ASP A 398 10.61 24.74 29.72
C ASP A 398 11.97 24.14 30.10
N LEU A 399 12.16 22.82 29.89
CA LEU A 399 13.41 22.11 30.14
C LEU A 399 14.38 22.21 28.96
N ALA A 400 13.87 22.47 27.75
CA ALA A 400 14.63 22.47 26.49
C ALA A 400 14.50 23.80 25.76
N LYS A 401 15.16 24.83 26.32
CA LYS A 401 15.31 26.15 25.70
C LYS A 401 15.89 25.98 24.29
N HIS A 402 15.03 26.06 23.27
CA HIS A 402 15.38 26.11 21.86
C HIS A 402 16.02 24.82 21.28
N GLN A 403 15.59 23.64 21.75
CA GLN A 403 16.05 22.36 21.18
C GLN A 403 14.92 21.42 20.73
N ILE A 404 13.66 21.85 20.84
CA ILE A 404 12.51 21.06 20.37
C ILE A 404 11.76 21.85 19.31
N TYR A 405 11.51 21.21 18.17
CA TYR A 405 10.67 21.76 17.11
C TYR A 405 9.49 20.83 16.79
N ARG A 406 8.31 21.43 16.69
CA ARG A 406 7.09 20.72 16.33
C ARG A 406 6.90 20.73 14.82
N VAL A 407 7.00 19.56 14.20
CA VAL A 407 6.71 19.40 12.77
C VAL A 407 5.19 19.55 12.52
N LYS A 408 4.81 20.47 11.62
CA LYS A 408 3.42 20.84 11.33
C LYS A 408 2.83 19.95 10.23
N SER A 409 3.60 19.64 9.19
CA SER A 409 3.10 18.87 8.05
C SER A 409 2.87 17.37 8.35
N LEU A 410 1.91 16.79 7.63
CA LEU A 410 1.59 15.36 7.61
C LEU A 410 2.35 14.59 6.53
N LEU A 411 2.79 15.26 5.46
CA LEU A 411 3.35 14.62 4.27
C LEU A 411 4.87 14.64 4.31
N LYS A 412 5.53 13.51 4.08
CA LYS A 412 6.98 13.34 4.29
C LYS A 412 7.86 14.34 3.51
N ASN A 413 7.49 14.69 2.27
CA ASN A 413 8.24 15.66 1.47
C ASN A 413 8.03 17.09 1.99
N GLU A 414 6.81 17.43 2.37
CA GLU A 414 6.50 18.72 2.97
C GLU A 414 7.15 18.88 4.34
N GLN A 415 7.28 17.79 5.13
CA GLN A 415 8.02 17.80 6.38
C GLN A 415 9.51 18.12 6.16
N LEU A 416 10.12 17.57 5.11
CA LEU A 416 11.51 17.88 4.75
C LEU A 416 11.65 19.37 4.37
N LEU A 417 10.78 19.87 3.50
CA LEU A 417 10.76 21.28 3.10
C LEU A 417 10.55 22.21 4.29
N GLU A 418 9.61 21.86 5.19
CA GLU A 418 9.36 22.61 6.41
C GLU A 418 10.63 22.74 7.26
N VAL A 419 11.38 21.65 7.46
CA VAL A 419 12.63 21.68 8.24
C VAL A 419 13.72 22.47 7.52
N ILE A 420 13.87 22.30 6.20
CA ILE A 420 14.85 23.06 5.41
C ILE A 420 14.57 24.57 5.51
N GLU A 421 13.32 24.99 5.34
CA GLU A 421 12.92 26.40 5.40
C GLU A 421 13.03 26.96 6.83
N THR A 422 12.61 26.20 7.84
CA THR A 422 12.62 26.64 9.25
C THR A 422 14.03 26.86 9.77
N PHE A 423 14.96 25.95 9.46
CA PHE A 423 16.34 26.00 9.92
C PHE A 423 17.30 26.61 8.89
N GLN A 424 16.78 27.12 7.77
CA GLN A 424 17.55 27.73 6.66
C GLN A 424 18.72 26.85 6.20
N LEU A 425 18.46 25.54 6.04
CA LEU A 425 19.48 24.56 5.72
C LEU A 425 19.94 24.72 4.27
N LYS A 426 21.25 24.85 4.07
CA LYS A 426 21.87 24.85 2.73
C LYS A 426 22.12 23.41 2.32
N ILE A 427 21.30 22.91 1.39
CA ILE A 427 21.49 21.59 0.80
C ILE A 427 22.28 21.76 -0.50
N SER A 428 23.32 20.95 -0.65
CA SER A 428 24.14 20.94 -1.87
C SER A 428 23.99 19.59 -2.57
N GLY A 429 24.00 19.58 -3.91
CA GLY A 429 23.87 18.34 -4.70
C GLY A 429 24.92 17.28 -4.35
N ASN A 430 26.14 17.71 -4.04
CA ASN A 430 27.24 16.84 -3.62
C ASN A 430 27.06 16.19 -2.23
N GLN A 431 26.10 16.65 -1.42
CA GLN A 431 25.78 16.06 -0.12
C GLN A 431 24.66 15.03 -0.21
N LEU A 432 23.97 14.93 -1.35
CA LEU A 432 22.94 13.93 -1.56
C LEU A 432 23.53 12.53 -1.42
N MET A 433 22.81 11.65 -0.74
CA MET A 433 23.19 10.26 -0.49
C MET A 433 24.55 10.08 0.19
N SER A 434 25.09 11.11 0.87
CA SER A 434 26.37 11.04 1.59
C SER A 434 26.28 10.31 2.94
N ARG A 435 25.07 9.94 3.38
CA ARG A 435 24.80 9.30 4.67
C ARG A 435 23.97 8.04 4.51
N CYS A 436 24.26 7.04 5.36
CA CYS A 436 23.50 5.79 5.38
C CYS A 436 22.05 6.04 5.82
N THR A 437 21.09 5.68 4.96
CA THR A 437 19.65 5.88 5.20
C THR A 437 19.13 5.03 6.37
N LYS A 438 19.78 3.87 6.64
CA LYS A 438 19.45 2.96 7.75
C LYS A 438 19.90 3.49 9.11
N CYS A 439 21.18 3.83 9.27
CA CYS A 439 21.76 4.10 10.59
C CYS A 439 22.37 5.49 10.78
N ASN A 440 22.34 6.38 9.77
CA ASN A 440 23.05 7.67 9.83
C ASN A 440 24.57 7.52 10.01
N GLY A 441 25.16 6.42 9.55
CA GLY A 441 26.62 6.25 9.44
C GLY A 441 27.19 6.93 8.18
N LYS A 442 28.51 7.11 8.16
CA LYS A 442 29.24 7.53 6.95
C LYS A 442 29.58 6.31 6.10
N PHE A 443 29.82 6.55 4.82
CA PHE A 443 30.31 5.54 3.89
C PHE A 443 31.84 5.50 3.87
N ILE A 444 32.38 4.37 3.44
CA ILE A 444 33.78 4.26 3.04
C ILE A 444 34.13 5.32 1.99
N GLN A 445 35.35 5.86 2.05
CA GLN A 445 35.79 6.94 1.16
C GLN A 445 36.05 6.47 -0.28
N LYS A 446 36.42 5.20 -0.45
CA LYS A 446 36.69 4.59 -1.75
C LYS A 446 35.55 3.62 -2.08
N PRO A 447 34.94 3.68 -3.28
CA PRO A 447 33.96 2.68 -3.70
C PRO A 447 34.62 1.30 -3.81
N LEU A 448 33.88 0.26 -3.42
CA LEU A 448 34.30 -1.14 -3.57
C LEU A 448 34.11 -1.61 -5.01
N SER A 449 34.99 -2.49 -5.45
CA SER A 449 34.75 -3.28 -6.66
C SER A 449 33.60 -4.26 -6.45
N ILE A 450 33.07 -4.83 -7.54
CA ILE A 450 32.02 -5.86 -7.48
C ILE A 450 32.47 -7.06 -6.63
N GLU A 451 33.73 -7.49 -6.78
CA GLU A 451 34.30 -8.62 -6.06
C GLU A 451 34.39 -8.35 -4.56
N GLU A 452 34.88 -7.18 -4.18
CA GLU A 452 34.95 -6.73 -2.79
C GLU A 452 33.55 -6.55 -2.19
N ALA A 453 32.59 -6.05 -2.98
CA ALA A 453 31.21 -5.90 -2.56
C ALA A 453 30.52 -7.26 -2.34
N ILE A 454 30.78 -8.26 -3.19
CA ILE A 454 30.29 -9.64 -3.00
C ILE A 454 30.82 -10.20 -1.69
N GLU A 455 32.12 -10.04 -1.43
CA GLU A 455 32.74 -10.52 -0.18
C GLU A 455 32.11 -9.83 1.04
N ALA A 456 31.97 -8.50 0.99
CA ALA A 456 31.35 -7.72 2.04
C ALA A 456 29.85 -8.04 2.24
N ALA A 457 29.18 -8.54 1.20
CA ALA A 457 27.76 -8.89 1.21
C ALA A 457 27.49 -10.30 1.76
N LYS A 458 28.49 -11.20 1.77
CA LYS A 458 28.33 -12.61 2.20
C LYS A 458 27.69 -12.67 3.59
N GLY A 459 26.49 -13.27 3.65
CA GLY A 459 25.74 -13.47 4.89
C GLY A 459 24.95 -12.25 5.40
N PHE A 460 25.08 -11.07 4.79
CA PHE A 460 24.42 -9.84 5.23
C PHE A 460 23.40 -9.28 4.23
N GLN A 461 23.66 -9.39 2.93
CA GLN A 461 22.83 -8.83 1.87
C GLN A 461 22.98 -9.63 0.59
N ARG A 462 21.90 -9.85 -0.16
CA ARG A 462 21.98 -10.48 -1.49
C ARG A 462 22.16 -9.39 -2.54
N ILE A 463 23.25 -9.44 -3.30
CA ILE A 463 23.47 -8.58 -4.48
C ILE A 463 22.81 -9.27 -5.69
N PRO A 464 21.85 -8.62 -6.38
CA PRO A 464 21.22 -9.19 -7.57
C PRO A 464 22.21 -9.53 -8.69
N ASN A 465 22.05 -10.71 -9.31
CA ASN A 465 22.99 -11.19 -10.34
C ASN A 465 23.08 -10.28 -11.57
N CYS A 466 22.02 -9.52 -11.87
CA CYS A 466 21.97 -8.57 -12.97
C CYS A 466 22.92 -7.37 -12.81
N LEU A 467 23.49 -7.17 -11.62
CA LEU A 467 24.45 -6.09 -11.35
C LEU A 467 25.90 -6.48 -11.68
N PHE A 468 26.20 -7.78 -11.82
CA PHE A 468 27.57 -8.26 -12.07
C PHE A 468 28.14 -7.86 -13.44
N ASN A 469 27.27 -7.55 -14.42
CA ASN A 469 27.67 -7.18 -15.78
C ASN A 469 27.78 -5.66 -15.99
N LYS A 470 27.63 -4.85 -14.94
CA LYS A 470 27.68 -3.38 -15.01
C LYS A 470 28.85 -2.87 -14.17
N ASN A 471 29.63 -1.92 -14.70
CA ASN A 471 30.65 -1.20 -13.94
C ASN A 471 29.96 -0.24 -12.95
N LEU A 472 29.51 -0.78 -11.81
CA LEU A 472 28.85 -0.03 -10.75
C LEU A 472 29.81 0.22 -9.59
N GLU A 473 29.71 1.39 -9.00
CA GLU A 473 30.37 1.71 -7.74
C GLU A 473 29.51 1.25 -6.55
N PHE A 474 30.17 0.66 -5.55
CA PHE A 474 29.54 0.17 -4.32
C PHE A 474 30.06 0.94 -3.11
N TRP A 475 29.16 1.31 -2.20
CA TRP A 475 29.50 1.96 -0.95
C TRP A 475 28.98 1.16 0.23
N GLN A 476 29.87 0.89 1.18
CA GLN A 476 29.51 0.25 2.45
C GLN A 476 29.44 1.27 3.57
N CYS A 477 28.40 1.17 4.39
CA CYS A 477 28.31 1.94 5.63
C CYS A 477 29.28 1.40 6.68
N MET A 478 30.08 2.28 7.30
CA MET A 478 31.06 1.89 8.32
C MET A 478 30.44 1.42 9.65
N ASN A 479 29.17 1.77 9.92
CA ASN A 479 28.52 1.48 11.21
C ASN A 479 27.63 0.22 11.16
N CYS A 480 26.87 0.04 10.07
CA CYS A 480 25.90 -1.06 9.96
C CYS A 480 26.22 -2.03 8.83
N HIS A 481 27.34 -1.82 8.13
CA HIS A 481 27.82 -2.64 7.02
C HIS A 481 26.85 -2.79 5.84
N GLN A 482 25.76 -2.01 5.81
CA GLN A 482 24.81 -1.97 4.71
C GLN A 482 25.50 -1.52 3.43
N LEU A 483 25.31 -2.28 2.35
CA LEU A 483 25.83 -1.97 1.02
C LEU A 483 24.79 -1.21 0.19
N TYR A 484 25.28 -0.22 -0.53
CA TYR A 484 24.58 0.61 -1.50
C TYR A 484 25.38 0.59 -2.80
N TRP A 485 24.72 0.83 -3.92
CA TRP A 485 25.37 0.88 -5.24
C TRP A 485 24.67 1.86 -6.16
N GLU A 486 25.38 2.33 -7.18
CA GLU A 486 24.92 3.34 -8.12
C GLU A 486 23.93 2.80 -9.17
N GLY A 487 22.84 2.18 -8.70
CA GLY A 487 21.78 1.64 -9.57
C GLY A 487 20.69 2.66 -9.92
N THR A 488 19.66 2.20 -10.63
CA THR A 488 18.46 3.00 -10.94
C THR A 488 17.80 3.58 -9.69
N GLN A 489 17.80 2.83 -8.58
CA GLN A 489 17.25 3.32 -7.30
C GLN A 489 18.03 4.51 -6.73
N TYR A 490 19.36 4.53 -6.87
CA TYR A 490 20.20 5.65 -6.46
C TYR A 490 19.88 6.89 -7.31
N HIS A 491 19.87 6.74 -8.64
CA HIS A 491 19.55 7.84 -9.56
C HIS A 491 18.15 8.40 -9.34
N ASN A 492 17.15 7.54 -9.16
CA ASN A 492 15.78 7.96 -8.85
C ASN A 492 15.70 8.71 -7.51
N ALA A 493 16.46 8.28 -6.51
CA ALA A 493 16.52 8.97 -5.22
C ALA A 493 17.19 10.33 -5.35
N VAL A 494 18.34 10.42 -6.03
CA VAL A 494 19.05 11.68 -6.27
C VAL A 494 18.15 12.68 -7.01
N GLN A 495 17.57 12.26 -8.14
CA GLN A 495 16.64 13.09 -8.92
C GLN A 495 15.45 13.56 -8.10
N LYS A 496 14.80 12.65 -7.36
CA LYS A 496 13.69 13.01 -6.46
C LYS A 496 14.09 14.08 -5.45
N PHE A 497 15.25 13.97 -4.81
CA PHE A 497 15.65 14.94 -3.78
C PHE A 497 16.19 16.24 -4.39
N MET A 498 16.80 16.22 -5.58
CA MET A 498 17.09 17.43 -6.35
C MET A 498 15.81 18.22 -6.66
N GLU A 499 14.77 17.55 -7.15
CA GLU A 499 13.47 18.16 -7.43
C GLU A 499 12.80 18.72 -6.16
N VAL A 500 12.74 17.89 -5.11
CA VAL A 500 12.09 18.29 -3.84
C VAL A 500 12.81 19.47 -3.22
N CYS A 501 14.14 19.44 -3.17
CA CYS A 501 14.95 20.53 -2.60
C CYS A 501 15.15 21.71 -3.57
N LYS A 502 14.63 21.63 -4.80
CA LYS A 502 14.79 22.64 -5.87
C LYS A 502 16.25 23.04 -6.09
N LEU A 503 17.14 22.05 -6.05
CA LEU A 503 18.55 22.28 -6.34
C LEU A 503 18.69 22.48 -7.84
N SER A 504 19.20 23.65 -8.26
CA SER A 504 19.70 23.83 -9.62
C SER A 504 20.96 22.98 -9.80
N GLU A 505 21.11 22.36 -10.96
CA GLU A 505 22.35 21.66 -11.36
C GLU A 505 23.60 22.51 -11.19
#